data_AF-A0A803MFJ1-F1
#
_entry.id   AF-A0A803MFJ1-F1
#
_cell.length_a   1.000
_cell.length_b   1.000
_cell.length_c   1.000
_cell.angle_alpha   90.00
_cell.angle_beta   90.00
_cell.angle_gamma   90.00
#
_symmetry.space_group_name_H-M   'P 1'
#
loop_
_entity.id
_entity.type
_entity.pdbx_description
1 polymer ?
#
loop_
_entity_poly.entity_id
_entity_poly.type
_entity_poly.pdbx_seq_one_letter_code
_entity_poly.pdbx_strand_id
1 'polypeptide(L)'
;MNLLERKKAIKLSADLAMASTRNGKRYWSRALITKASKDRETGNLAKQILGDKTTHNNNKKPTSSRNIRKFRKCDPKKCGVSNSYKVKKARAMAKRLVEKRTQILKGLIPGGEYMDEFSLVKETLDYVVSLRAQVDVMQYLANSPQLFIQI
;
A
#
# COMPACT_ATOMS: atom_id res chain seq x y z
N MET A 1 -6.56 25.12 -18.03
CA MET A 1 -5.78 24.05 -17.38
C MET A 1 -4.52 23.80 -18.21
N ASN A 2 -3.34 23.92 -17.62
CA ASN A 2 -2.08 23.61 -18.29
C ASN A 2 -1.85 22.08 -18.37
N LEU A 3 -0.89 21.63 -19.19
CA LEU A 3 -0.61 20.20 -19.39
C LEU A 3 -0.23 19.49 -18.07
N LEU A 4 0.49 20.19 -17.20
CA LEU A 4 0.94 19.66 -15.91
C LEU A 4 -0.24 19.42 -14.95
N GLU A 5 -1.16 20.38 -14.86
CA GLU A 5 -2.42 20.28 -14.11
C GLU A 5 -3.26 19.14 -14.65
N ARG A 6 -3.40 19.01 -15.98
CA ARG A 6 -4.14 17.92 -16.59
C ARG A 6 -3.54 16.55 -16.22
N LYS A 7 -2.22 16.40 -16.30
CA LYS A 7 -1.53 15.16 -15.89
C LYS A 7 -1.73 14.85 -14.41
N LYS A 8 -1.65 15.87 -13.54
CA LYS A 8 -1.89 15.73 -12.10
C LYS A 8 -3.34 15.31 -11.81
N ALA A 9 -4.31 15.95 -12.47
CA ALA A 9 -5.73 15.63 -12.32
C ALA A 9 -6.04 14.20 -12.77
N ILE A 10 -5.54 13.78 -13.94
CA ILE A 10 -5.71 12.40 -14.43
C ILE A 10 -5.16 11.40 -13.42
N LYS A 11 -3.94 11.64 -12.91
CA LYS A 11 -3.31 10.77 -11.91
C LYS A 11 -4.15 10.71 -10.63
N LEU A 12 -4.56 11.86 -10.10
CA LEU A 12 -5.36 11.92 -8.87
C LEU A 12 -6.69 11.18 -9.03
N SER A 13 -7.41 11.43 -10.13
CA SER A 13 -8.68 10.77 -10.42
C SER A 13 -8.52 9.26 -10.47
N ALA A 14 -7.46 8.76 -11.12
CA ALA A 14 -7.20 7.33 -11.21
C ALA A 14 -6.80 6.72 -9.85
N ASP A 15 -5.93 7.40 -9.08
CA ASP A 15 -5.54 6.98 -7.73
C ASP A 15 -6.76 6.91 -6.79
N LEU A 16 -7.65 7.90 -6.87
CA LEU A 16 -8.85 7.96 -6.05
C LEU A 16 -9.91 6.94 -6.48
N ALA A 17 -10.10 6.74 -7.78
CA ALA A 17 -10.99 5.70 -8.30
C ALA A 17 -10.55 4.31 -7.82
N MET A 18 -9.26 3.97 -7.98
CA MET A 18 -8.69 2.73 -7.43
C MET A 18 -8.94 2.61 -5.92
N ALA A 19 -8.65 3.66 -5.14
CA ALA A 19 -8.85 3.65 -3.70
C ALA A 19 -10.33 3.46 -3.31
N SER A 20 -11.25 4.07 -4.05
CA SER A 20 -12.70 3.96 -3.86
C SER A 20 -13.21 2.53 -4.06
N THR A 21 -12.69 1.80 -5.05
CA THR A 21 -13.08 0.38 -5.27
C THR A 21 -12.78 -0.54 -4.08
N ARG A 22 -11.79 -0.18 -3.25
CA ARG A 22 -11.45 -0.89 -2.01
C ARG A 22 -12.23 -0.40 -0.78
N ASN A 23 -13.11 0.59 -0.94
CA ASN A 23 -13.99 1.13 0.10
C ASN A 23 -13.23 1.49 1.40
N GLY A 24 -12.01 2.01 1.27
CA GLY A 24 -11.16 2.36 2.41
C GLY A 24 -10.76 1.18 3.31
N LYS A 25 -10.97 -0.09 2.90
CA LYS A 25 -10.63 -1.27 3.70
C LYS A 25 -9.12 -1.53 3.74
N ARG A 26 -8.39 -1.02 2.75
CA ARG A 26 -6.95 -1.21 2.57
C ARG A 26 -6.19 -0.01 3.10
N TYR A 27 -5.04 -0.25 3.74
CA TYR A 27 -4.20 0.82 4.27
C TYR A 27 -3.74 1.75 3.14
N TRP A 28 -3.33 1.19 2.00
CA TRP A 28 -2.91 1.98 0.84
C TRP A 28 -4.05 2.85 0.28
N SER A 29 -5.29 2.32 0.25
CA SER A 29 -6.45 3.07 -0.24
C SER A 29 -6.78 4.26 0.66
N ARG A 30 -6.71 4.10 1.99
CA ARG A 30 -6.92 5.18 2.96
C ARG A 30 -5.83 6.23 2.87
N ALA A 31 -4.58 5.80 2.65
CA ALA A 31 -3.44 6.70 2.50
C ALA A 31 -3.63 7.62 1.28
N LEU A 32 -4.08 7.07 0.14
CA LEU A 32 -4.38 7.85 -1.06
C LEU A 32 -5.52 8.86 -0.84
N ILE A 33 -6.63 8.42 -0.24
CA ILE A 33 -7.76 9.29 0.08
C ILE A 33 -7.32 10.42 1.02
N THR A 34 -6.62 10.08 2.10
CA THR A 34 -6.15 11.06 3.09
C THR A 34 -5.18 12.06 2.46
N LYS A 35 -4.30 11.61 1.55
CA LYS A 35 -3.36 12.48 0.84
C LYS A 35 -4.11 13.45 -0.07
N ALA A 36 -5.10 12.97 -0.82
CA ALA A 36 -5.92 13.80 -1.70
C ALA A 36 -6.78 14.81 -0.91
N SER A 37 -7.30 14.44 0.28
CA SER A 37 -8.09 15.36 1.11
C SER A 37 -7.27 16.47 1.78
N LYS A 38 -5.97 16.27 2.00
CA LYS A 38 -5.10 17.26 2.66
C LYS A 38 -4.60 18.36 1.73
N ASP A 39 -4.62 18.12 0.43
CA ASP A 39 -4.17 19.08 -0.56
C ASP A 39 -5.36 19.96 -1.01
N ARG A 40 -5.17 21.29 -0.97
CA ARG A 40 -6.26 22.26 -1.12
C ARG A 40 -6.89 22.22 -2.51
N GLU A 41 -6.11 21.95 -3.54
CA GLU A 41 -6.61 21.88 -4.92
C GLU A 41 -7.26 20.53 -5.23
N THR A 42 -6.66 19.45 -4.75
CA THR A 42 -7.12 18.09 -5.04
C THR A 42 -8.22 17.63 -4.08
N GLY A 43 -8.40 18.29 -2.94
CA GLY A 43 -9.46 18.01 -1.97
C GLY A 43 -10.86 18.22 -2.51
N ASN A 44 -11.07 19.22 -3.38
CA ASN A 44 -12.37 19.45 -4.03
C ASN A 44 -12.71 18.34 -5.03
N LEU A 45 -11.74 17.91 -5.85
CA LEU A 45 -11.90 16.77 -6.76
C LEU A 45 -12.14 15.47 -5.98
N ALA A 46 -11.46 15.31 -4.84
CA ALA A 46 -11.64 14.14 -3.99
C ALA A 46 -13.07 14.04 -3.42
N LYS A 47 -13.62 15.17 -2.95
CA LYS A 47 -15.02 15.26 -2.52
C LYS A 47 -15.99 14.94 -3.65
N GLN A 48 -15.73 15.43 -4.86
CA GLN A 48 -16.59 15.19 -6.02
C GLN A 48 -16.64 13.71 -6.42
N ILE A 49 -15.49 13.02 -6.43
CA ILE A 49 -15.38 11.61 -6.84
C ILE A 49 -15.88 10.65 -5.75
N LEU A 50 -15.59 10.95 -4.48
CA LEU A 50 -15.95 10.07 -3.36
C LEU A 50 -17.37 10.33 -2.82
N GLY A 51 -17.97 11.47 -3.21
CA GLY A 51 -19.21 11.99 -2.65
C GLY A 51 -19.03 12.51 -1.21
N ASP A 52 -20.04 13.20 -0.68
CA ASP A 52 -20.06 13.75 0.69
C ASP A 52 -20.27 12.66 1.77
N LYS A 53 -19.78 11.45 1.49
CA LYS A 53 -19.72 10.37 2.46
C LYS A 53 -18.51 10.63 3.32
N THR A 54 -18.69 11.52 4.29
CA THR A 54 -17.88 11.63 5.49
C THR A 54 -17.61 10.21 6.01
N THR A 55 -16.43 9.68 5.70
CA THR A 55 -15.98 8.42 6.25
C THR A 55 -15.90 8.63 7.76
N HIS A 56 -16.86 8.06 8.50
CA HIS A 56 -16.87 8.07 9.95
C HIS A 56 -15.47 7.72 10.47
N ASN A 57 -14.90 8.66 11.21
CA ASN A 57 -13.62 8.60 11.87
C ASN A 57 -13.67 7.52 12.97
N ASN A 58 -13.51 6.26 12.58
CA ASN A 58 -13.23 5.20 13.56
C ASN A 58 -11.72 5.18 13.82
N ASN A 59 -11.27 6.13 14.64
CA ASN A 59 -10.04 6.01 15.42
C ASN A 59 -10.21 4.88 16.45
N LYS A 60 -10.38 3.64 15.99
CA LYS A 60 -10.24 2.47 16.85
C LYS A 60 -8.75 2.22 17.00
N LYS A 61 -8.17 2.76 18.07
CA LYS A 61 -6.91 2.25 18.63
C LYS A 61 -7.09 0.73 18.79
N PRO A 62 -6.20 -0.12 18.26
CA PRO A 62 -6.25 -1.53 18.61
C PRO A 62 -5.70 -1.71 20.02
N THR A 63 -6.56 -1.67 21.04
CA THR A 63 -6.24 -2.28 22.33
C THR A 63 -6.41 -3.79 22.18
N SER A 64 -5.38 -4.48 21.67
CA SER A 64 -5.29 -5.93 21.83
C SER A 64 -4.44 -6.22 23.07
N SER A 65 -5.09 -6.47 24.22
CA SER A 65 -4.49 -7.22 25.30
C SER A 65 -4.28 -8.66 24.82
N ARG A 66 -3.15 -8.90 24.14
CA ARG A 66 -2.77 -10.25 23.74
C ARG A 66 -2.15 -10.94 24.95
N ASN A 67 -2.90 -11.86 25.54
CA ASN A 67 -2.37 -12.81 26.51
C ASN A 67 -1.24 -13.61 25.85
N ILE A 68 0.01 -13.27 26.19
CA ILE A 68 1.18 -14.02 25.79
C ILE A 68 1.13 -15.37 26.52
N ARG A 69 0.63 -16.41 25.84
CA ARG A 69 0.85 -17.77 26.30
C ARG A 69 2.35 -18.03 26.24
N LYS A 70 3.00 -18.17 27.40
CA LYS A 70 4.41 -18.56 27.51
C LYS A 70 4.60 -19.88 26.75
N PHE A 71 5.24 -19.83 25.59
CA PHE A 71 5.76 -21.03 24.94
C PHE A 71 6.79 -21.66 25.88
N ARG A 72 6.54 -22.90 26.30
CA ARG A 72 7.52 -23.70 27.04
C ARG A 72 8.73 -23.88 26.11
N LYS A 73 9.92 -23.50 26.59
CA LYS A 73 11.18 -23.74 25.88
C LYS A 73 11.33 -25.25 25.70
N CYS A 74 11.40 -25.72 24.47
CA CYS A 74 11.96 -27.03 24.18
C CYS A 74 13.48 -26.90 24.21
N ASP A 75 14.14 -27.69 25.06
CA ASP A 75 15.60 -27.80 25.11
C ASP A 75 16.11 -28.42 23.80
N PRO A 76 16.96 -27.73 23.02
CA PRO A 76 17.56 -28.34 21.85
C PRO A 76 18.73 -29.23 22.32
N LYS A 77 18.46 -30.53 22.48
CA LYS A 77 19.51 -31.55 22.52
C LYS A 77 20.21 -31.59 21.15
N LYS A 78 21.55 -31.66 21.25
CA LYS A 78 22.60 -31.53 20.22
C LYS A 78 22.32 -32.26 18.91
N CYS A 79 22.41 -31.53 17.79
CA CYS A 79 22.75 -32.07 16.46
C CYS A 79 23.69 -31.10 15.73
N GLY A 80 24.92 -31.55 15.44
CA GLY A 80 25.84 -30.97 14.45
C GLY A 80 26.49 -29.63 14.79
N VAL A 81 27.78 -29.65 15.17
CA VAL A 81 28.65 -28.47 15.17
C VAL A 81 28.99 -28.11 13.71
N SER A 82 27.99 -27.69 12.93
CA SER A 82 28.27 -26.87 11.76
C SER A 82 28.58 -25.47 12.27
N ASN A 83 29.61 -24.83 11.72
CA ASN A 83 30.25 -23.62 12.26
C ASN A 83 29.20 -22.53 12.62
N SER A 84 28.77 -22.52 13.89
CA SER A 84 27.65 -21.71 14.41
C SER A 84 27.82 -20.23 14.10
N TYR A 85 29.07 -19.77 14.08
CA TYR A 85 29.44 -18.42 13.70
C TYR A 85 29.09 -18.10 12.24
N LYS A 86 29.40 -19.00 11.29
CA LYS A 86 29.10 -18.80 9.86
C LYS A 86 27.58 -18.70 9.63
N VAL A 87 26.80 -19.57 10.28
CA VAL A 87 25.31 -19.55 10.19
C VAL A 87 24.73 -18.27 10.80
N LYS A 88 25.22 -17.85 11.98
CA LYS A 88 24.80 -16.59 12.62
C LYS A 88 25.15 -15.38 11.75
N LYS A 89 26.34 -15.34 11.15
CA LYS A 89 26.77 -14.29 10.22
C LYS A 89 25.88 -14.24 8.97
N ALA A 90 25.60 -15.40 8.36
CA ALA A 90 24.69 -15.50 7.22
C ALA A 90 23.28 -15.01 7.56
N ARG A 91 22.73 -15.41 8.71
CA ARG A 91 21.41 -14.94 9.19
C ARG A 91 21.39 -13.43 9.43
N ALA A 92 22.44 -12.86 10.01
CA ALA A 92 22.54 -11.43 10.24
C ALA A 92 22.61 -10.65 8.91
N MET A 93 23.35 -11.17 7.92
CA MET A 93 23.40 -10.59 6.57
C MET A 93 22.02 -10.66 5.88
N ALA A 94 21.35 -11.81 5.94
CA ALA A 94 20.01 -12.00 5.40
C ALA A 94 19.01 -11.03 6.07
N LYS A 95 19.05 -10.88 7.40
CA LYS A 95 18.20 -9.94 8.14
C LYS A 95 18.40 -8.50 7.66
N ARG A 96 19.66 -8.05 7.54
CA ARG A 96 19.98 -6.71 7.05
C ARG A 96 19.50 -6.49 5.61
N LEU A 97 19.61 -7.50 4.75
CA LEU A 97 19.11 -7.42 3.38
C LEU A 97 17.58 -7.28 3.35
N VAL A 98 16.87 -8.08 4.16
CA VAL A 98 15.41 -8.01 4.29
C VAL A 98 14.99 -6.65 4.84
N GLU A 99 15.60 -6.16 5.91
CA GLU A 99 15.33 -4.83 6.48
C GLU A 99 15.46 -3.72 5.44
N LYS A 100 16.54 -3.72 4.65
CA LYS A 100 16.75 -2.75 3.57
C LYS A 100 15.66 -2.83 2.50
N ARG A 101 15.32 -4.03 2.03
CA ARG A 101 14.27 -4.23 1.03
C ARG A 101 12.89 -3.84 1.55
N THR A 102 12.59 -4.18 2.79
CA THR A 102 11.36 -3.78 3.48
C THR A 102 11.27 -2.26 3.56
N GLN A 103 12.36 -1.56 3.89
CA GLN A 103 12.34 -0.09 3.95
C GLN A 103 12.06 0.55 2.59
N ILE A 104 12.63 0.01 1.52
CA ILE A 104 12.32 0.45 0.15
C ILE A 104 10.84 0.20 -0.15
N LEU A 105 10.33 -0.99 0.15
CA LEU A 105 8.94 -1.34 -0.10
C LEU A 105 7.97 -0.43 0.67
N LYS A 106 8.29 -0.08 1.92
CA LYS A 106 7.50 0.86 2.72
C LYS A 106 7.33 2.23 2.04
N GLY A 107 8.35 2.71 1.34
CA GLY A 107 8.28 3.98 0.60
C GLY A 107 7.59 3.88 -0.77
N LEU A 108 7.43 2.67 -1.31
CA LEU A 108 6.74 2.44 -2.59
C LEU A 108 5.22 2.31 -2.42
N ILE A 109 4.79 1.74 -1.30
CA ILE A 109 3.36 1.53 -1.02
C ILE A 109 2.79 2.76 -0.33
N PRO A 110 1.67 3.33 -0.81
CA PRO A 110 1.02 4.45 -0.12
C PRO A 110 0.74 4.13 1.36
N GLY A 111 1.33 4.90 2.27
CA GLY A 111 1.19 4.70 3.71
C GLY A 111 1.96 3.49 4.26
N GLY A 112 2.87 2.90 3.47
CA GLY A 112 3.67 1.74 3.85
C GLY A 112 4.62 2.03 5.02
N GLU A 113 5.00 3.29 5.23
CA GLU A 113 5.86 3.73 6.33
C GLU A 113 5.29 3.32 7.70
N TYR A 114 3.96 3.30 7.82
CA TYR A 114 3.22 3.02 9.05
C TYR A 114 2.80 1.55 9.19
N MET A 115 3.18 0.66 8.26
CA MET A 115 2.78 -0.75 8.26
C MET A 115 3.81 -1.66 8.94
N ASP A 116 3.35 -2.76 9.56
CA ASP A 116 4.20 -3.89 9.94
C ASP A 116 4.57 -4.74 8.71
N GLU A 117 5.57 -5.61 8.83
CA GLU A 117 6.11 -6.41 7.72
C GLU A 117 5.05 -7.31 7.06
N PHE A 118 4.15 -7.93 7.84
CA PHE A 118 3.14 -8.83 7.30
C PHE A 118 2.04 -8.07 6.58
N SER A 119 1.54 -6.99 7.20
CA SER A 119 0.57 -6.11 6.54
C SER A 119 1.15 -5.48 5.27
N LEU A 120 2.42 -5.08 5.27
CA LEU A 120 3.07 -4.48 4.10
C LEU A 120 3.06 -5.43 2.89
N VAL A 121 3.40 -6.71 3.07
CA VAL A 121 3.36 -7.70 1.98
C VAL A 121 1.93 -7.90 1.49
N LYS A 122 0.96 -8.04 2.40
CA LYS A 122 -0.46 -8.22 2.06
C LYS A 122 -1.01 -7.02 1.27
N GLU A 123 -0.67 -5.80 1.68
CA GLU A 123 -1.11 -4.58 1.02
C GLU A 123 -0.39 -4.39 -0.32
N THR A 124 0.89 -4.78 -0.43
CA THR A 124 1.65 -4.76 -1.68
C THR A 124 1.00 -5.63 -2.75
N LEU A 125 0.62 -6.87 -2.41
CA LEU A 125 -0.05 -7.77 -3.34
C LEU A 125 -1.35 -7.16 -3.88
N ASP A 126 -2.15 -6.58 -2.97
CA ASP A 126 -3.42 -5.94 -3.34
C ASP A 126 -3.19 -4.69 -4.21
N TYR A 127 -2.17 -3.89 -3.89
CA TYR A 127 -1.85 -2.68 -4.64
C TYR A 127 -1.31 -2.99 -6.04
N VAL A 128 -0.48 -4.02 -6.21
CA VAL A 128 0.01 -4.46 -7.53
C VAL A 128 -1.14 -4.88 -8.44
N VAL A 129 -2.12 -5.63 -7.91
CA VAL A 129 -3.32 -6.01 -8.68
C VAL A 129 -4.11 -4.77 -9.11
N SER A 130 -4.26 -3.81 -8.19
CA SER A 130 -4.98 -2.55 -8.47
C SER A 130 -4.27 -1.70 -9.53
N LEU A 131 -2.94 -1.60 -9.46
CA LEU A 131 -2.12 -0.89 -10.45
C LEU A 131 -2.22 -1.53 -11.84
N ARG A 132 -2.22 -2.87 -11.93
CA ARG A 132 -2.41 -3.55 -13.23
C ARG A 132 -3.76 -3.19 -13.83
N ALA A 133 -4.84 -3.32 -13.06
CA ALA A 133 -6.18 -2.97 -13.52
C ALA A 133 -6.27 -1.50 -13.99
N GLN A 134 -5.64 -0.57 -13.27
CA GLN A 134 -5.57 0.85 -13.68
C GLN A 134 -4.83 1.03 -15.01
N VAL A 135 -3.66 0.39 -15.16
CA VAL A 135 -2.86 0.49 -16.39
C VAL A 135 -3.61 -0.12 -17.57
N ASP A 136 -4.27 -1.26 -17.38
CA ASP A 136 -5.04 -1.94 -18.42
C ASP A 136 -6.17 -1.05 -18.95
N VAL A 137 -6.92 -0.39 -18.06
CA VAL A 137 -7.97 0.57 -18.44
C VAL A 137 -7.38 1.77 -19.17
N MET A 138 -6.26 2.33 -18.69
CA MET A 138 -5.64 3.48 -19.34
C MET A 138 -5.09 3.15 -20.73
N GLN A 139 -4.52 1.96 -20.91
CA GLN A 139 -4.05 1.48 -22.21
C GLN A 139 -5.22 1.25 -23.16
N TYR A 140 -6.31 0.66 -22.69
CA TYR A 140 -7.52 0.49 -23.47
C TYR A 140 -8.05 1.84 -23.99
N LEU A 141 -8.13 2.85 -23.12
CA LEU A 141 -8.58 4.20 -23.51
C LEU A 141 -7.62 4.89 -24.48
N ALA A 142 -6.30 4.70 -24.32
CA ALA A 142 -5.29 5.29 -25.22
C ALA A 142 -5.28 4.62 -26.61
N ASN A 143 -5.55 3.31 -26.65
CA ASN A 143 -5.48 2.50 -27.87
C ASN A 143 -6.83 2.33 -28.57
N SER A 144 -7.94 2.76 -27.95
CA SER A 144 -9.27 2.66 -28.56
C SER A 144 -9.48 3.84 -29.53
N PRO A 145 -9.56 3.58 -30.85
CA PRO A 145 -9.84 4.63 -31.84
C PRO A 145 -11.30 5.13 -31.80
N GLN A 146 -12.18 4.54 -30.99
CA GLN A 146 -13.62 4.85 -30.99
C GLN A 146 -14.01 6.15 -30.28
N LEU A 147 -13.10 6.79 -29.53
CA LEU A 147 -13.36 8.11 -28.91
C LEU A 147 -13.08 9.29 -29.86
N PHE A 148 -12.63 9.05 -31.10
CA PHE A 148 -12.36 10.09 -32.10
C PHE A 148 -13.43 10.23 -33.20
N ILE A 149 -14.52 9.45 -33.20
CA ILE A 149 -15.51 9.43 -34.31
C ILE A 149 -16.91 9.98 -33.94
N GLN A 150 -17.13 10.51 -32.73
CA GLN A 150 -18.39 11.22 -32.44
C GLN A 150 -18.17 12.49 -31.61
N ILE A 151 -17.57 13.49 -32.24
CA ILE A 151 -17.81 14.93 -32.00
C ILE A 151 -17.94 15.57 -33.37
#